data_AF-A0A849C692-F1
#
_entry.id   AF-A0A849C692-F1
#
_cell.length_a   1.000
_cell.length_b   1.000
_cell.length_c   1.000
_cell.angle_alpha   90.00
_cell.angle_beta   90.00
_cell.angle_gamma   90.00
#
_symmetry.space_group_name_H-M   'P 1'
#
loop_
_entity.id
_entity.type
_entity.pdbx_description
1 polymer ?
#
loop_
_entity_poly.entity_id
_entity_poly.type
_entity_poly.pdbx_seq_one_letter_code
_entity_poly.pdbx_strand_id
1 'polypeptide(L)'
;MASEHDECTVTVSGVAPSMVSLLRFAASIARDNGRNWVGAEDLWAALVADNPTAPIWWPREGKPRITRGWKGSIGRDADGNMLTSELQGDTVALSYPEFRDYVTTWVPGPTPEGVGPAEPATVTYEISGPHAEEFTAMLERS
;
A
#
# COMPACT_ATOMS: atom_id res chain seq x y z
N MET A 1 3.09 37.02 10.74
CA MET A 1 2.08 36.66 9.73
C MET A 1 1.89 35.16 9.85
N ALA A 2 0.77 34.72 10.43
CA ALA A 2 0.46 33.29 10.45
C ALA A 2 0.21 32.88 8.99
N SER A 3 0.97 31.91 8.48
CA SER A 3 0.74 31.43 7.12
C SER A 3 -0.63 30.75 7.10
N GLU A 4 -1.51 31.26 6.26
CA GLU A 4 -2.78 30.63 5.94
C GLU A 4 -2.47 29.32 5.21
N HIS A 5 -2.47 28.23 5.96
CA HIS A 5 -2.28 26.89 5.43
C HIS A 5 -3.58 26.12 5.62
N ASP A 6 -4.07 25.56 4.53
CA ASP A 6 -5.11 24.54 4.56
C ASP A 6 -4.47 23.19 4.88
N GLU A 7 -5.09 22.44 5.78
CA GLU A 7 -4.65 21.10 6.20
C GLU A 7 -5.75 20.10 5.86
N CYS A 8 -5.38 19.02 5.17
CA CYS A 8 -6.26 17.90 4.85
C CYS A 8 -5.68 16.62 5.43
N THR A 9 -6.42 15.99 6.34
CA THR A 9 -6.08 14.69 6.90
C THR A 9 -7.02 13.63 6.31
N VAL A 10 -6.46 12.61 5.68
CA VAL A 10 -7.21 11.47 5.13
C VAL A 10 -6.96 10.25 6.01
N THR A 11 -8.04 9.65 6.50
CA THR A 11 -8.00 8.39 7.26
C THR A 11 -8.57 7.29 6.40
N VAL A 12 -7.84 6.17 6.30
CA VAL A 12 -8.29 4.98 5.58
C VAL A 12 -8.35 3.80 6.55
N SER A 13 -9.53 3.20 6.69
CA SER A 13 -9.77 2.04 7.55
C SER A 13 -10.06 0.80 6.70
N GLY A 14 -9.93 -0.41 7.28
CA GLY A 14 -10.21 -1.65 6.56
C GLY A 14 -9.26 -1.91 5.37
N VAL A 15 -8.03 -1.41 5.40
CA VAL A 15 -7.02 -1.65 4.35
C VAL A 15 -6.02 -2.72 4.75
N ALA A 16 -5.51 -3.45 3.75
CA ALA A 16 -4.45 -4.43 3.96
C ALA A 16 -3.17 -3.72 4.49
N PRO A 17 -2.41 -4.35 5.41
CA PRO A 17 -1.16 -3.78 5.94
C PRO A 17 -0.13 -3.40 4.85
N SER A 18 -0.13 -4.13 3.73
CA SER A 18 0.69 -3.81 2.55
C SER A 18 0.35 -2.45 1.94
N MET A 19 -0.93 -2.07 1.92
CA MET A 19 -1.39 -0.78 1.40
C MET A 19 -0.91 0.37 2.30
N VAL A 20 -0.90 0.18 3.62
CA VAL A 20 -0.38 1.20 4.56
C VAL A 20 1.11 1.47 4.30
N SER A 21 1.89 0.41 4.07
CA SER A 21 3.32 0.53 3.78
C SER A 21 3.55 1.23 2.44
N LEU A 22 2.75 0.90 1.42
CA LEU A 22 2.80 1.55 0.12
C LEU A 22 2.48 3.05 0.20
N LEU A 23 1.39 3.43 0.89
CA LEU A 23 0.98 4.83 1.04
C LEU A 23 2.03 5.65 1.78
N ARG A 24 2.66 5.08 2.82
CA ARG A 24 3.77 5.75 3.54
C ARG A 24 4.98 5.97 2.64
N PHE A 25 5.30 4.99 1.80
CA PHE A 25 6.43 5.13 0.89
C PHE A 25 6.15 6.16 -0.21
N ALA A 26 4.96 6.15 -0.79
CA ALA A 26 4.50 7.17 -1.72
C ALA A 26 4.55 8.58 -1.10
N ALA A 27 4.14 8.72 0.17
CA ALA A 27 4.25 10.00 0.89
C ALA A 27 5.71 10.46 1.09
N SER A 28 6.65 9.55 1.32
CA SER A 28 8.08 9.91 1.36
C SER A 28 8.55 10.40 0.00
N ILE A 29 8.21 9.70 -1.09
CA ILE A 29 8.59 10.10 -2.46
C ILE A 29 8.04 11.48 -2.80
N ALA A 30 6.78 11.76 -2.46
CA ALA A 30 6.17 13.08 -2.65
C ALA A 30 6.96 14.17 -1.90
N ARG A 31 7.26 13.93 -0.61
CA ARG A 31 8.03 14.85 0.23
C ARG A 31 9.44 15.10 -0.31
N ASP A 32 10.13 14.05 -0.73
CA ASP A 32 11.50 14.13 -1.25
C ASP A 32 11.54 14.93 -2.57
N ASN A 33 10.43 14.99 -3.30
CA ASN A 33 10.20 15.85 -4.46
C ASN A 33 9.65 17.24 -4.11
N GLY A 34 9.61 17.62 -2.84
CA GLY A 34 9.12 18.93 -2.39
C GLY A 34 7.60 19.12 -2.51
N ARG A 35 6.83 18.04 -2.64
CA ARG A 35 5.36 18.07 -2.69
C ARG A 35 4.76 17.80 -1.31
N ASN A 36 3.64 18.45 -1.04
CA ASN A 36 2.83 18.29 0.18
C ASN A 36 1.54 17.48 -0.06
N TRP A 37 1.43 16.81 -1.21
CA TRP A 37 0.30 15.96 -1.60
C TRP A 37 0.83 14.69 -2.26
N VAL A 38 0.06 13.60 -2.18
CA VAL A 38 0.39 12.30 -2.79
C VAL A 38 -0.42 12.14 -4.07
N GLY A 39 0.27 11.97 -5.20
CA GLY A 39 -0.32 11.71 -6.50
C GLY A 39 -0.32 10.25 -6.90
N ALA A 40 -0.98 9.95 -8.02
CA ALA A 40 -0.94 8.61 -8.61
C ALA A 40 0.50 8.24 -9.01
N GLU A 41 1.27 9.21 -9.50
CA GLU A 41 2.70 9.08 -9.83
C GLU A 41 3.55 8.65 -8.64
N ASP A 42 3.24 9.09 -7.42
CA ASP A 42 3.95 8.67 -6.20
C ASP A 42 3.63 7.22 -5.86
N LEU A 43 2.38 6.81 -6.06
CA LEU A 43 1.97 5.42 -5.87
C LEU A 43 2.64 4.52 -6.89
N TRP A 44 2.69 4.93 -8.16
CA TRP A 44 3.39 4.19 -9.19
C TRP A 44 4.88 4.11 -8.91
N ALA A 45 5.51 5.23 -8.52
CA ALA A 45 6.90 5.27 -8.12
C ALA A 45 7.16 4.36 -6.91
N ALA A 46 6.29 4.39 -5.90
CA ALA A 46 6.41 3.53 -4.72
C ALA A 46 6.21 2.03 -5.03
N LEU A 47 5.39 1.71 -6.04
CA LEU A 47 5.16 0.34 -6.50
C LEU A 47 6.35 -0.25 -7.24
N VAL A 48 7.10 0.57 -7.99
CA VAL A 48 8.22 0.11 -8.84
C VAL A 48 9.60 0.44 -8.28
N ALA A 49 9.67 1.31 -7.27
CA ALA A 49 10.90 1.62 -6.59
C ALA A 49 11.42 0.38 -5.88
N ASP A 50 12.75 0.23 -5.90
CA ASP A 50 13.47 -0.84 -5.23
C ASP A 50 13.34 -0.65 -3.72
N ASN A 51 12.20 -1.09 -3.18
CA ASN A 51 11.85 -0.93 -1.79
C ASN A 51 12.49 -2.09 -1.02
N PRO A 52 13.29 -1.82 0.04
CA PRO A 52 13.86 -2.88 0.88
C PRO A 52 12.80 -3.76 1.55
N THR A 53 11.54 -3.29 1.58
CA THR A 53 10.37 -4.04 2.05
C THR A 53 9.46 -4.39 0.88
N ALA A 54 9.97 -5.18 -0.06
CA ALA A 54 9.12 -5.81 -1.06
C ALA A 54 7.93 -6.50 -0.39
N PRO A 55 6.72 -6.43 -0.97
CA PRO A 55 5.53 -6.99 -0.36
C PRO A 55 5.74 -8.44 0.04
N ILE A 56 5.11 -8.86 1.14
CA ILE A 56 5.20 -10.25 1.66
C ILE A 56 4.88 -11.29 0.58
N TRP A 57 4.02 -10.97 -0.38
CA TRP A 57 3.62 -11.83 -1.48
C TRP A 57 4.57 -11.79 -2.70
N TRP A 58 5.64 -10.99 -2.67
CA TRP A 58 6.55 -10.88 -3.80
C TRP A 58 7.41 -12.14 -3.97
N PRO A 59 7.59 -12.68 -5.19
CA PRO A 59 8.40 -13.89 -5.40
C PRO A 59 9.84 -13.73 -4.91
N ARG A 60 10.36 -14.81 -4.29
CA ARG A 60 11.73 -14.90 -3.77
C ARG A 60 12.51 -15.99 -4.49
N GLU A 61 13.82 -15.81 -4.61
CA GLU A 61 14.67 -16.77 -5.32
C GLU A 61 14.61 -18.16 -4.67
N GLY A 62 14.29 -19.19 -5.47
CA GLY A 62 14.20 -20.58 -5.02
C GLY A 62 13.04 -20.89 -4.06
N LYS A 63 12.08 -19.97 -3.87
CA LYS A 63 10.93 -20.14 -2.96
C LYS A 63 9.61 -20.35 -3.72
N PRO A 64 8.64 -21.06 -3.12
CA PRO A 64 7.31 -21.20 -3.72
C PRO A 64 6.64 -19.83 -3.89
N ARG A 65 5.90 -19.66 -4.99
CA ARG A 65 5.08 -18.47 -5.18
C ARG A 65 3.92 -18.49 -4.19
N ILE A 66 3.76 -17.38 -3.48
CA ILE A 66 2.62 -17.20 -2.58
C ILE A 66 1.40 -16.89 -3.44
N THR A 67 0.38 -17.72 -3.30
CA THR A 67 -0.88 -17.55 -4.02
C THR A 67 -2.02 -17.49 -3.03
N ARG A 68 -3.21 -17.19 -3.50
CA ARG A 68 -4.43 -17.18 -2.69
C ARG A 68 -4.69 -18.49 -1.91
N GLY A 69 -4.19 -19.62 -2.40
CA GLY A 69 -4.31 -20.93 -1.75
C GLY A 69 -3.14 -21.30 -0.83
N TRP A 70 -2.24 -20.37 -0.51
CA TRP A 70 -1.07 -20.64 0.32
C TRP A 70 -1.46 -21.04 1.74
N LYS A 71 -0.85 -22.12 2.24
CA LYS A 71 -1.12 -22.71 3.57
C LYS A 71 0.08 -22.60 4.53
N GLY A 72 1.06 -21.76 4.21
CA GLY A 72 2.22 -21.57 5.09
C GLY A 72 1.83 -20.80 6.36
N SER A 73 2.61 -21.01 7.43
CA SER A 73 2.35 -20.49 8.77
C SER A 73 3.12 -19.19 9.02
N ILE A 74 2.42 -18.09 9.34
CA ILE A 74 3.03 -16.78 9.68
C ILE A 74 3.89 -16.93 10.96
N GLY A 75 5.20 -16.75 10.84
CA GLY A 75 6.18 -16.77 11.93
C GLY A 75 6.75 -15.37 12.21
N ARG A 76 7.58 -15.25 13.25
CA ARG A 76 8.35 -14.02 13.56
C ARG A 76 9.83 -14.25 13.29
N ASP A 77 10.53 -13.25 12.73
CA ASP A 77 11.98 -13.24 12.61
C ASP A 77 12.67 -12.90 13.95
N ALA A 78 14.00 -12.84 13.93
CA ALA A 78 14.83 -12.55 15.11
C ALA A 78 14.58 -11.14 15.70
N ASP A 79 14.08 -10.22 14.88
CA ASP A 79 13.75 -8.85 15.26
C ASP A 79 12.26 -8.68 15.62
N GLY A 80 11.50 -9.78 15.60
CA GLY A 80 10.08 -9.82 15.94
C GLY A 80 9.13 -9.43 14.80
N ASN A 81 9.62 -9.20 13.58
CA ASN A 81 8.80 -8.90 12.41
C ASN A 81 8.11 -10.17 11.90
N MET A 82 6.89 -10.04 11.37
CA MET A 82 6.17 -11.17 10.79
C MET A 82 6.79 -11.59 9.45
N LEU A 83 7.67 -12.59 9.47
CA LEU A 83 8.25 -13.23 8.30
C LEU A 83 8.38 -14.74 8.54
N THR A 84 7.90 -15.55 7.59
CA THR A 84 8.15 -17.00 7.55
C THR A 84 9.50 -17.25 6.86
N SER A 85 10.09 -18.43 7.03
CA SER A 85 11.29 -18.84 6.29
C SER A 85 11.08 -18.92 4.76
N GLU A 86 9.84 -18.96 4.31
CA GLU A 86 9.43 -18.90 2.89
C GLU A 86 9.36 -17.44 2.38
N LEU A 87 9.30 -16.48 3.29
CA LEU A 87 9.24 -15.03 3.04
C LEU A 87 10.60 -14.33 3.13
N GLN A 88 11.63 -15.06 3.59
CA GLN A 88 13.01 -14.60 3.67
C GLN A 88 13.76 -14.89 2.36
N GLY A 89 14.67 -13.99 1.98
CA GLY A 89 15.54 -14.11 0.81
C GLY A 89 15.42 -12.92 -0.15
N ASP A 90 16.17 -12.98 -1.25
CA ASP A 90 16.17 -11.93 -2.27
C ASP A 90 14.91 -12.00 -3.14
N THR A 91 14.40 -10.83 -3.54
CA THR A 91 13.27 -10.72 -4.47
C THR A 91 13.66 -11.07 -5.89
N VAL A 92 12.71 -11.66 -6.63
CA VAL A 92 12.84 -11.88 -8.07
C VAL A 92 12.13 -10.75 -8.80
N ALA A 93 12.83 -10.08 -9.72
CA ALA A 93 12.21 -9.10 -10.61
C ALA A 93 11.24 -9.81 -11.58
N LEU A 94 10.04 -9.26 -11.74
CA LEU A 94 9.04 -9.75 -12.68
C LEU A 94 9.02 -8.86 -13.92
N SER A 95 8.90 -9.48 -15.10
CA SER A 95 8.50 -8.74 -16.29
C SER A 95 7.04 -8.26 -16.16
N TYR A 96 6.66 -7.24 -16.91
CA TYR A 96 5.30 -6.70 -16.86
C TYR A 96 4.19 -7.75 -17.10
N PRO A 97 4.30 -8.67 -18.08
CA PRO A 97 3.32 -9.74 -18.24
C PRO A 97 3.26 -10.67 -17.02
N GLU A 98 4.39 -11.03 -16.43
CA GLU A 98 4.43 -11.89 -15.24
C GLU A 98 3.81 -11.21 -14.01
N PHE A 99 4.07 -9.92 -13.83
CA PHE A 99 3.45 -9.12 -12.78
C PHE A 99 1.93 -9.07 -12.97
N ARG A 100 1.47 -8.74 -14.18
CA ARG A 100 0.03 -8.68 -14.50
C ARG A 100 -0.64 -10.01 -14.24
N ASP A 101 -0.10 -11.09 -14.80
CA ASP A 101 -0.68 -12.43 -14.66
C ASP A 101 -0.70 -12.84 -13.18
N TYR A 102 0.38 -12.56 -12.44
CA TYR A 102 0.44 -12.79 -11.01
C TYR A 102 -0.63 -12.02 -10.25
N VAL A 103 -0.75 -10.70 -10.43
CA VAL A 103 -1.80 -9.88 -9.79
C VAL A 103 -3.20 -10.34 -10.18
N THR A 104 -3.44 -10.78 -11.41
CA THR A 104 -4.75 -11.31 -11.82
C THR A 104 -5.08 -12.67 -11.19
N THR A 105 -4.11 -13.45 -10.72
CA THR A 105 -4.44 -14.62 -9.87
C THR A 105 -5.02 -14.22 -8.51
N TRP A 106 -4.86 -12.95 -8.12
CA TRP A 106 -5.46 -12.37 -6.92
C TRP A 106 -6.80 -11.67 -7.20
N VAL A 107 -7.10 -11.29 -8.44
CA VAL A 107 -8.28 -10.45 -8.82
C VAL A 107 -8.96 -10.96 -10.11
N PRO A 108 -10.30 -11.15 -10.17
CA PRO A 108 -11.31 -10.98 -9.13
C PRO A 108 -11.72 -12.33 -8.53
N GLY A 109 -11.57 -12.47 -7.22
CA GLY A 109 -12.16 -13.56 -6.47
C GLY A 109 -12.42 -13.13 -5.03
N PRO A 110 -13.40 -13.72 -4.34
CA PRO A 110 -13.77 -13.29 -2.99
C PRO A 110 -12.56 -13.39 -2.07
N THR A 111 -12.27 -12.35 -1.28
CA THR A 111 -11.18 -12.40 -0.31
C THR A 111 -11.27 -13.68 0.53
N PRO A 112 -10.21 -14.51 0.64
CA PRO A 112 -10.27 -15.72 1.48
C PRO A 112 -10.71 -15.36 2.90
N GLU A 113 -11.60 -16.17 3.48
CA GLU A 113 -12.00 -15.99 4.87
C GLU A 113 -10.74 -15.99 5.76
N GLY A 114 -10.55 -14.91 6.53
CA GLY A 114 -9.40 -14.74 7.43
C GLY A 114 -8.14 -14.10 6.83
N VAL A 115 -8.09 -13.79 5.53
CA VAL A 115 -6.93 -13.14 4.86
C VAL A 115 -7.27 -11.75 4.28
N GLY A 116 -8.51 -11.30 4.49
CA GLY A 116 -8.97 -9.96 4.11
C GLY A 116 -8.86 -8.92 5.21
N PRO A 117 -8.96 -7.63 4.87
CA PRO A 117 -9.29 -6.65 5.89
C PRO A 117 -10.61 -7.07 6.56
N ALA A 118 -10.66 -6.97 7.89
CA ALA A 118 -11.81 -7.41 8.69
C ALA A 118 -13.12 -6.71 8.29
N GLU A 119 -13.02 -5.55 7.66
CA GLU A 119 -14.12 -4.71 7.21
C GLU A 119 -13.82 -4.14 5.81
N PRO A 120 -14.84 -3.75 5.02
CA PRO A 120 -14.64 -3.03 3.76
C PRO A 120 -13.75 -1.79 3.96
N ALA A 121 -12.93 -1.49 2.96
CA ALA A 121 -12.11 -0.28 3.02
C ALA A 121 -12.99 0.97 3.03
N THR A 122 -12.80 1.83 4.02
CA THR A 122 -13.49 3.12 4.13
C THR A 122 -12.48 4.26 4.13
N VAL A 123 -12.83 5.36 3.48
CA VAL A 123 -12.01 6.57 3.41
C VAL A 123 -12.81 7.70 4.04
N THR A 124 -12.23 8.37 5.03
CA THR A 124 -12.76 9.60 5.62
C THR A 124 -11.70 10.69 5.51
N TYR A 125 -12.13 11.96 5.50
CA TYR A 125 -11.22 13.09 5.45
C TYR A 125 -11.71 14.23 6.35
N GLU A 126 -10.76 15.01 6.86
CA GLU A 126 -11.00 16.24 7.60
C GLU A 126 -10.19 17.34 6.94
N ILE A 127 -10.84 18.46 6.62
CA ILE A 127 -10.19 19.64 6.03
C ILE A 127 -10.38 20.81 6.98
N SER A 128 -9.31 21.54 7.23
CA SER A 128 -9.31 22.76 8.03
C SER A 128 -8.50 23.85 7.33
N GLY A 129 -8.81 25.11 7.65
CA GLY A 129 -8.17 26.27 7.02
C GLY A 129 -9.17 27.19 6.32
N PRO A 130 -8.70 28.33 5.79
CA PRO A 130 -9.54 29.37 5.19
C PRO A 130 -10.35 28.89 3.97
N HIS A 131 -9.92 27.84 3.27
CA HIS A 131 -10.59 27.33 2.06
C HIS A 131 -11.25 25.96 2.26
N ALA A 132 -11.45 25.52 3.51
CA ALA A 132 -11.92 24.17 3.81
C ALA A 132 -13.28 23.82 3.17
N GLU A 133 -14.22 24.77 3.12
CA GLU A 133 -15.54 24.56 2.51
C GLU A 133 -15.45 24.36 0.99
N GLU A 134 -14.59 25.13 0.32
CA GLU A 134 -14.37 25.03 -1.12
C GLU A 134 -13.73 23.68 -1.49
N PHE A 135 -12.70 23.26 -0.75
CA PHE A 135 -12.05 21.97 -0.98
C PHE A 135 -12.96 20.78 -0.70
N THR A 136 -13.80 20.87 0.34
CA THR A 136 -14.82 19.84 0.62
C THR A 136 -15.79 19.70 -0.55
N ALA A 137 -16.30 20.83 -1.06
CA ALA A 137 -17.22 20.83 -2.20
C ALA A 137 -16.60 20.30 -3.50
N MET A 138 -15.29 20.43 -3.68
CA MET A 138 -14.58 19.83 -4.82
C MET A 138 -14.49 18.31 -4.70
N LEU A 139 -14.16 17.79 -3.52
CA LEU A 139 -14.04 16.34 -3.28
C LEU A 139 -15.38 15.60 -3.40
N GLU A 140 -16.47 16.20 -2.92
CA GLU A 140 -17.81 15.56 -2.95
C GLU A 140 -18.45 15.58 -4.35
N ARG A 141 -17.88 16.31 -5.30
CA ARG A 141 -18.38 16.39 -6.70
C ARG A 141 -17.71 15.41 -7.66
N SER A 142 -16.61 14.76 -7.25
CA SER A 142 -15.88 13.78 -8.08
C SER A 142 -16.42 12.36 -7.90
#